data_AF-A0A6I6DJT6-F1
#
_entry.id   AF-A0A6I6DJT6-F1
#
_cell.length_a   1.000
_cell.length_b   1.000
_cell.length_c   1.000
_cell.angle_alpha   90.00
_cell.angle_beta   90.00
_cell.angle_gamma   90.00
#
_symmetry.space_group_name_H-M   'P 1'
#
loop_
_entity.id
_entity.type
_entity.pdbx_description
1 polymer ?
#
loop_
_entity_poly.entity_id
_entity_poly.type
_entity_poly.pdbx_seq_one_letter_code
_entity_poly.pdbx_strand_id
1 'polypeptide(L)'
;MINGTVINDTGDQAAQTEQLADTMLKQTFTLLSHHHIIPNAVQEQMLTSHVRAMAHRSVTGEPLPEVEADLFDEISPESMRLAREVVAQFGNLPDEEAWLLSVHFEVAKDNL
;
A
#
# COMPACT_ATOMS: atom_id res chain seq x y z
N MET A 1 -2.92 1.78 -39.95
CA MET A 1 -2.29 2.82 -39.11
C MET A 1 -2.74 2.57 -37.68
N ILE A 2 -1.89 2.00 -36.85
CA ILE A 2 -2.09 1.90 -35.40
C ILE A 2 -0.83 2.50 -34.79
N ASN A 3 -0.95 3.59 -34.03
CA ASN A 3 0.07 4.17 -33.12
C ASN A 3 -0.39 5.56 -32.69
N GLY A 4 -1.37 5.60 -31.78
CA GLY A 4 -1.85 6.86 -31.17
C GLY A 4 -2.38 6.70 -29.75
N THR A 5 -2.84 5.50 -29.37
CA THR A 5 -3.56 5.29 -28.10
C THR A 5 -2.64 4.94 -26.92
N VAL A 6 -1.54 4.21 -27.14
CA VAL A 6 -0.72 3.63 -26.05
C VAL A 6 0.04 4.69 -25.23
N ILE A 7 0.52 5.75 -25.88
CA ILE A 7 1.31 6.80 -25.23
C ILE A 7 0.48 7.73 -24.34
N ASN A 8 -0.80 7.93 -24.66
CA ASN A 8 -1.69 8.78 -23.85
C ASN A 8 -2.17 8.02 -22.61
N ASP A 9 -2.57 6.75 -22.78
CA ASP A 9 -3.01 5.89 -21.68
C ASP A 9 -1.92 5.69 -20.62
N THR A 10 -0.66 5.50 -21.04
CA THR A 10 0.46 5.29 -20.10
C THR A 10 0.80 6.57 -19.31
N GLY A 11 0.73 7.74 -19.96
CA GLY A 11 0.96 9.03 -19.31
C GLY A 11 -0.13 9.37 -18.30
N ASP A 12 -1.38 9.08 -18.65
CA ASP A 12 -2.54 9.27 -17.77
C ASP A 12 -2.50 8.31 -16.57
N GLN A 13 -2.08 7.06 -16.78
CA GLN A 13 -1.88 6.08 -15.70
C GLN A 13 -0.77 6.47 -14.73
N ALA A 14 0.35 7.03 -15.21
CA ALA A 14 1.44 7.48 -14.34
C ALA A 14 0.98 8.62 -13.42
N ALA A 15 0.29 9.62 -13.97
CA ALA A 15 -0.27 10.73 -13.19
C ALA A 15 -1.34 10.25 -12.18
N GLN A 16 -2.21 9.33 -12.61
CA GLN A 16 -3.21 8.73 -11.72
C GLN A 16 -2.58 7.93 -10.58
N THR A 17 -1.52 7.17 -10.88
CA THR A 17 -0.77 6.39 -9.88
C THR A 17 -0.16 7.31 -8.83
N GLU A 18 0.48 8.41 -9.26
CA GLU A 18 1.10 9.38 -8.34
C GLU A 18 0.04 10.06 -7.45
N GLN A 19 -1.07 10.50 -8.03
CA GLN A 19 -2.16 11.14 -7.29
C GLN A 19 -2.81 10.18 -6.27
N LEU A 20 -3.04 8.93 -6.66
CA LEU A 20 -3.59 7.91 -5.77
C LEU A 20 -2.60 7.61 -4.64
N ALA A 21 -1.32 7.42 -4.95
CA ALA A 21 -0.30 7.16 -3.95
C ALA A 21 -0.21 8.29 -2.92
N ASP A 22 -0.17 9.55 -3.35
CA ASP A 22 -0.07 10.69 -2.44
C ASP A 22 -1.30 10.82 -1.53
N THR A 23 -2.49 10.51 -2.05
CA THR A 23 -3.72 10.45 -1.24
C THR A 23 -3.62 9.34 -0.19
N MET A 24 -3.28 8.13 -0.61
CA MET A 24 -3.20 6.96 0.25
C MET A 24 -2.10 7.06 1.30
N LEU A 25 -0.95 7.67 0.97
CA LEU A 25 0.13 7.94 1.92
C LEU A 25 -0.33 8.89 3.03
N LYS A 26 -0.98 10.01 2.66
CA LYS A 26 -1.51 10.96 3.66
C LYS A 26 -2.51 10.29 4.59
N GLN A 27 -3.43 9.49 4.05
CA GLN A 27 -4.41 8.74 4.83
C GLN A 27 -3.75 7.71 5.75
N THR A 28 -2.78 6.95 5.23
CA THR A 28 -2.05 5.93 5.98
C THR A 28 -1.29 6.54 7.15
N PHE A 29 -0.48 7.58 6.92
CA PHE A 29 0.26 8.24 8.00
C PHE A 29 -0.66 8.93 9.02
N THR A 30 -1.81 9.47 8.59
CA THR A 30 -2.84 10.01 9.50
C THR A 30 -3.40 8.90 10.39
N LEU A 31 -3.76 7.75 9.80
CA LEU A 31 -4.27 6.59 10.54
C LEU A 31 -3.25 6.09 11.57
N LEU A 32 -1.98 5.90 11.17
CA LEU A 32 -0.93 5.46 12.08
C LEU A 32 -0.73 6.44 13.24
N SER A 33 -0.71 7.74 12.94
CA SER A 33 -0.57 8.78 13.96
C SER A 33 -1.74 8.78 14.96
N HIS A 34 -2.98 8.56 14.49
CA HIS A 34 -4.15 8.41 15.36
C HIS A 34 -4.04 7.20 16.31
N HIS A 35 -3.34 6.15 15.88
CA HIS A 35 -3.06 4.96 16.67
C HIS A 35 -1.73 5.03 17.46
N HIS A 36 -1.06 6.20 17.48
CA HIS A 36 0.25 6.41 18.12
C HIS A 36 1.36 5.49 17.58
N ILE A 37 1.23 5.03 16.34
CA ILE A 37 2.27 4.29 15.62
C ILE A 37 3.06 5.33 14.82
N ILE A 38 4.33 5.56 15.20
CA ILE A 38 5.18 6.59 14.62
C ILE A 38 6.40 5.91 13.99
N PRO A 39 6.39 5.63 12.68
CA PRO A 39 7.52 5.01 12.01
C PRO A 39 8.75 5.92 12.06
N ASN A 40 9.95 5.35 12.16
CA ASN A 40 11.19 6.09 11.95
C ASN A 40 11.45 6.35 10.46
N ALA A 41 12.43 7.18 10.12
CA ALA A 41 12.69 7.59 8.73
C ALA A 41 12.91 6.42 7.74
N VAL A 42 13.52 5.32 8.17
CA VAL A 42 13.72 4.13 7.31
C VAL A 42 12.39 3.41 7.11
N GLN A 43 11.62 3.24 8.18
CA GLN A 43 10.30 2.61 8.13
C GLN A 43 9.31 3.44 7.29
N GLU A 44 9.35 4.77 7.40
CA GLU A 44 8.56 5.68 6.54
C GLU A 44 8.91 5.51 5.06
N GLN A 45 10.21 5.39 4.74
CA GLN A 45 10.65 5.17 3.36
C GLN A 45 10.16 3.84 2.82
N MET A 46 10.26 2.75 3.60
CA MET A 46 9.79 1.42 3.21
C MET A 46 8.27 1.38 3.01
N LEU A 47 7.52 1.93 3.96
CA LEU A 47 6.07 2.06 3.86
C LEU A 47 5.66 2.90 2.64
N THR A 48 6.40 3.99 2.39
CA THR A 48 6.15 4.86 1.23
C THR A 48 6.31 4.12 -0.09
N SER A 49 7.38 3.34 -0.21
CA SER A 49 7.63 2.48 -1.37
C SER A 49 6.49 1.47 -1.57
N HIS A 50 6.06 0.83 -0.49
CA HIS A 50 5.01 -0.17 -0.53
C HIS A 50 3.66 0.40 -0.98
N VAL A 51 3.19 1.50 -0.38
CA VAL A 51 1.92 2.14 -0.74
C VAL A 51 1.94 2.68 -2.18
N ARG A 52 3.09 3.15 -2.68
CA ARG A 52 3.26 3.53 -4.09
C ARG A 52 3.10 2.32 -5.03
N ALA A 53 3.64 1.16 -4.65
CA ALA A 53 3.46 -0.08 -5.40
C ALA A 53 2.00 -0.56 -5.40
N MET A 54 1.29 -0.42 -4.27
CA MET A 54 -0.15 -0.70 -4.18
C MET A 54 -0.97 0.20 -5.10
N ALA A 55 -0.66 1.51 -5.13
CA ALA A 55 -1.31 2.46 -6.04
C ALA A 55 -1.06 2.12 -7.51
N HIS A 56 0.16 1.70 -7.83
CA HIS A 56 0.49 1.23 -9.18
C HIS A 56 -0.38 0.03 -9.57
N ARG A 57 -0.41 -1.03 -8.76
CA ARG A 57 -1.24 -2.22 -9.02
C ARG A 57 -2.73 -1.90 -9.09
N SER A 58 -3.21 -0.99 -8.24
CA SER A 58 -4.60 -0.53 -8.27
C SER A 58 -4.97 0.16 -9.60
N VAL A 59 -4.04 0.93 -10.18
CA VAL A 59 -4.28 1.65 -11.45
C VAL A 59 -4.06 0.74 -12.67
N THR A 60 -3.03 -0.10 -12.66
CA THR A 60 -2.65 -0.92 -13.82
C THR A 60 -3.34 -2.29 -13.87
N GLY A 61 -3.83 -2.78 -12.73
CA GLY A 61 -4.31 -4.15 -12.59
C GLY A 61 -3.20 -5.19 -12.56
N GLU A 62 -1.93 -4.79 -12.39
CA GLU A 62 -0.84 -5.73 -12.19
C GLU A 62 -1.12 -6.62 -10.96
N PRO A 63 -1.01 -7.96 -11.08
CA PRO A 63 -1.36 -8.86 -10.00
C PRO A 63 -0.35 -8.75 -8.85
N LEU A 64 -0.83 -9.01 -7.63
CA LEU A 64 0.06 -9.23 -6.50
C LEU A 64 0.82 -10.57 -6.69
N PRO A 65 2.12 -10.64 -6.37
CA PRO A 65 2.84 -11.91 -6.29
C PRO A 65 2.16 -12.90 -5.32
N GLU A 66 2.31 -14.19 -5.57
CA GLU A 66 1.83 -15.22 -4.64
C GLU A 66 2.55 -15.09 -3.29
N VAL A 67 1.76 -15.07 -2.20
CA VAL A 67 2.22 -14.99 -0.82
C VAL A 67 1.50 -16.03 0.02
N GLU A 68 2.21 -16.66 0.95
CA GLU A 68 1.66 -17.68 1.84
C GLU A 68 1.17 -17.03 3.14
N ALA A 69 -0.04 -17.35 3.57
CA ALA A 69 -0.71 -16.68 4.69
C ALA A 69 -0.03 -16.94 6.05
N ASP A 70 0.58 -18.11 6.21
CA ASP A 70 1.28 -18.55 7.43
C ASP A 70 2.52 -17.70 7.74
N LEU A 71 3.10 -17.02 6.75
CA LEU A 71 4.17 -16.04 6.95
C LEU A 71 3.74 -14.84 7.81
N PHE A 72 2.43 -14.64 8.01
CA PHE A 72 1.87 -13.48 8.71
C PHE A 72 1.18 -13.86 10.04
N ASP A 73 1.33 -15.10 10.51
CA ASP A 73 0.68 -15.59 11.74
C ASP A 73 1.16 -14.85 13.01
N GLU A 74 2.37 -14.28 12.98
CA GLU A 74 2.93 -13.50 14.10
C GLU A 74 2.49 -12.03 14.10
N ILE A 75 1.84 -11.55 13.04
CA ILE A 75 1.38 -10.16 12.95
C ILE A 75 0.24 -9.92 13.94
N SER A 76 0.32 -8.81 14.70
CA SER A 76 -0.73 -8.51 15.66
C SER A 76 -2.08 -8.25 14.97
N PRO A 77 -3.22 -8.66 15.59
CA PRO A 77 -4.54 -8.41 15.04
C PRO A 77 -4.83 -6.92 14.78
N GLU A 78 -4.20 -6.03 15.54
CA GLU A 78 -4.30 -4.58 15.35
C GLU A 78 -3.65 -4.13 14.05
N SER A 79 -2.39 -4.51 13.80
CA SER A 79 -1.67 -4.17 12.56
C SER A 79 -2.40 -4.71 11.34
N MET A 80 -2.88 -5.95 11.41
CA MET A 80 -3.67 -6.57 10.34
C MET A 80 -4.98 -5.80 10.08
N ARG A 81 -5.70 -5.40 11.14
CA ARG A 81 -6.94 -4.63 11.01
C ARG A 81 -6.68 -3.26 10.35
N LEU A 82 -5.63 -2.55 10.77
CA LEU A 82 -5.26 -1.26 10.18
C LEU A 82 -4.87 -1.40 8.71
N ALA A 83 -4.11 -2.45 8.37
CA ALA A 83 -3.73 -2.72 6.98
C ALA A 83 -4.94 -2.97 6.09
N ARG A 84 -5.91 -3.77 6.56
CA ARG A 84 -7.17 -3.98 5.85
C ARG A 84 -7.97 -2.69 5.64
N GLU A 85 -7.97 -1.79 6.62
CA GLU A 85 -8.64 -0.49 6.49
C GLU A 85 -8.00 0.39 5.40
N VAL A 86 -6.67 0.34 5.25
CA VAL A 86 -5.96 1.02 4.16
C VAL A 86 -6.24 0.34 2.81
N VAL A 87 -6.15 -0.99 2.73
CA VAL A 87 -6.41 -1.74 1.48
C VAL A 87 -7.84 -1.52 0.99
N ALA A 88 -8.83 -1.51 1.89
CA ALA A 88 -10.22 -1.26 1.54
C ALA A 88 -10.45 0.11 0.89
N GLN A 89 -9.62 1.12 1.19
CA GLN A 89 -9.71 2.44 0.58
C GLN A 89 -9.27 2.47 -0.89
N PHE A 90 -8.45 1.52 -1.34
CA PHE A 90 -8.15 1.35 -2.77
C PHE A 90 -9.36 0.76 -3.53
N GLY A 91 -10.17 -0.07 -2.87
CA GLY A 91 -11.44 -0.59 -3.40
C GLY A 91 -11.33 -1.68 -4.47
N ASN A 92 -10.14 -1.94 -5.02
CA ASN A 92 -9.93 -2.93 -6.08
C ASN A 92 -8.69 -3.83 -5.86
N LEU A 93 -8.05 -3.73 -4.69
CA LEU A 93 -6.90 -4.56 -4.32
C LEU A 93 -7.35 -5.83 -3.58
N PRO A 94 -6.60 -6.94 -3.72
CA PRO A 94 -6.86 -8.20 -3.00
C PRO A 94 -6.58 -8.08 -1.49
N ASP A 95 -7.19 -8.93 -0.63
CA ASP A 95 -6.99 -8.88 0.84
C ASP A 95 -5.53 -9.20 1.22
N GLU A 96 -4.86 -9.98 0.39
CA GLU A 96 -3.45 -10.38 0.49
C GLU A 96 -2.50 -9.17 0.60
N GLU A 97 -2.86 -8.03 0.01
CA GLU A 97 -2.12 -6.77 0.16
C GLU A 97 -2.06 -6.31 1.62
N ALA A 98 -3.12 -6.59 2.39
CA ALA A 98 -3.17 -6.21 3.80
C ALA A 98 -2.15 -7.01 4.60
N TRP A 99 -1.87 -8.26 4.20
CA TRP A 99 -0.90 -9.09 4.88
C TRP A 99 0.50 -8.49 4.76
N LEU A 100 0.90 -8.11 3.54
CA LEU A 100 2.17 -7.45 3.30
C LEU A 100 2.26 -6.05 3.95
N LEU A 101 1.21 -5.24 3.82
CA LEU A 101 1.17 -3.91 4.42
C LEU A 101 1.25 -3.97 5.95
N SER A 102 0.63 -4.98 6.57
CA SER A 102 0.59 -5.13 8.02
C SER A 102 1.98 -5.30 8.66
N VAL A 103 2.95 -5.85 7.92
CA VAL A 103 4.36 -5.96 8.36
C VAL A 103 4.95 -4.58 8.64
N HIS A 104 4.66 -3.58 7.80
CA HIS A 104 5.15 -2.21 8.01
C HIS A 104 4.57 -1.59 9.28
N PHE A 105 3.32 -1.92 9.61
CA PHE A 105 2.65 -1.39 10.79
C PHE A 105 3.14 -2.06 12.06
N GLU A 106 3.37 -3.38 12.02
CA GLU A 106 3.92 -4.14 13.13
C GLU A 106 5.32 -3.65 13.51
N VAL A 107 6.21 -3.53 12.50
CA VAL A 107 7.59 -3.06 12.70
C VAL A 107 7.62 -1.62 13.23
N ALA A 108 6.75 -0.73 12.71
CA ALA A 108 6.65 0.64 13.19
C ALA A 108 6.07 0.73 14.62
N LYS A 109 5.12 -0.14 14.98
CA LYS A 109 4.51 -0.19 16.31
C LYS A 109 5.54 -0.53 17.38
N ASP A 110 6.41 -1.50 17.10
CA ASP A 110 7.44 -1.92 18.05
C ASP A 110 8.75 -1.11 17.92
N ASN A 111 8.83 -0.19 16.95
CA ASN A 111 10.05 0.55 16.59
C ASN A 111 11.25 -0.36 16.30
N LEU A 112 11.00 -1.53 15.71
CA LEU A 112 12.01 -2.52 15.35
C LEU A 112 12.77 -2.20 14.05
#